data_AF-A0A4Q5WFG0-F1
#
_entry.id   AF-A0A4Q5WFG0-F1
#
_cell.length_a   1.000
_cell.length_b   1.000
_cell.length_c   1.000
_cell.angle_alpha   90.00
_cell.angle_beta   90.00
_cell.angle_gamma   90.00
#
_symmetry.space_group_name_H-M   'P 1'
#
loop_
_entity.id
_entity.type
_entity.pdbx_description
1 polymer ?
#
loop_
_entity_poly.entity_id
_entity_poly.type
_entity_poly.pdbx_seq_one_letter_code
_entity_poly.pdbx_strand_id
1 'polypeptide(L)'
;MLYEWIQQLSFARTWVLPFLGLVPVLAWIQWRNRRALRPAFRVSTAAVFRVRTLRQKLMGLPGLFHWLALACIIVALARPQIKDVQSRNKGEGIAIVLCLDVSGSMLSQDF
;
A
#
# COMPACT_ATOMS: atom_id res chain seq x y z
N MET A 1 6.51 -18.87 12.38
CA MET A 1 5.91 -18.62 11.05
C MET A 1 5.79 -17.12 10.78
N LEU A 2 4.70 -16.43 11.15
CA LEU A 2 4.53 -14.99 10.85
C LEU A 2 5.54 -14.07 11.57
N TYR A 3 5.89 -14.38 12.81
CA TYR A 3 6.85 -13.57 13.57
C TYR A 3 8.23 -13.54 12.91
N GLU A 4 8.73 -14.68 12.45
CA GLU A 4 10.03 -14.76 11.77
C GLU A 4 10.03 -14.03 10.43
N TRP A 5 8.92 -14.10 9.69
CA TRP A 5 8.75 -13.37 8.44
C TRP A 5 8.84 -11.85 8.63
N ILE A 6 8.22 -11.31 9.69
CA ILE A 6 8.30 -9.87 10.02
C ILE A 6 9.72 -9.49 10.43
N GLN A 7 10.45 -10.35 11.16
CA GLN A 7 11.83 -10.09 11.58
C GLN A 7 12.81 -10.06 10.39
N GLN A 8 12.52 -10.81 9.32
CA GLN A 8 13.32 -10.82 8.08
C GLN A 8 12.94 -9.70 7.10
N LEU A 9 11.83 -9.00 7.37
CA LEU A 9 11.35 -7.91 6.53
C LEU A 9 12.25 -6.68 6.69
N SER A 10 12.85 -6.28 5.60
CA SER A 10 13.63 -5.04 5.52
C SER A 10 13.09 -4.17 4.39
N PHE A 11 13.19 -2.86 4.54
CA PHE A 11 12.78 -1.92 3.49
C PHE A 11 14.02 -1.36 2.81
N ALA A 12 14.07 -1.39 1.48
CA ALA A 12 15.18 -0.78 0.75
C ALA A 12 15.16 0.74 0.89
N ARG A 13 13.98 1.36 1.05
CA ARG A 13 13.78 2.80 1.13
C ARG A 13 12.97 3.19 2.37
N THR A 14 13.60 3.10 3.54
CA THR A 14 12.99 3.41 4.85
C THR A 14 12.45 4.85 4.95
N TRP A 15 13.07 5.80 4.25
CA TRP A 15 12.67 7.22 4.25
C TRP A 15 11.26 7.48 3.69
N VAL A 16 10.67 6.50 2.99
CA VAL A 16 9.31 6.60 2.43
C VAL A 16 8.22 6.28 3.48
N LEU A 17 8.54 5.50 4.51
CA LEU A 17 7.56 5.06 5.52
C LEU A 17 6.92 6.20 6.34
N PRO A 18 7.64 7.28 6.73
CA PRO A 18 7.02 8.42 7.42
C PRO A 18 5.84 9.05 6.66
N PHE A 19 5.81 8.97 5.32
CA PHE A 19 4.69 9.47 4.52
C PHE A 19 3.39 8.72 4.78
N LEU A 20 3.46 7.48 5.29
CA LEU A 20 2.27 6.74 5.73
C LEU A 20 1.53 7.47 6.87
N GLY A 21 2.26 8.21 7.71
CA GLY A 21 1.69 9.04 8.78
C GLY A 21 0.95 10.28 8.26
N LEU A 22 1.24 10.75 7.04
CA LEU A 22 0.50 11.85 6.41
C LEU A 22 -0.88 11.40 5.91
N VAL A 23 -1.04 10.13 5.54
CA VAL A 23 -2.32 9.57 5.05
C VAL A 23 -3.49 9.84 6.00
N PRO A 24 -3.43 9.48 7.31
CA PRO A 24 -4.53 9.76 8.24
C PRO A 24 -4.75 11.26 8.47
N VAL A 25 -3.69 12.08 8.44
CA VAL A 25 -3.80 13.55 8.59
C VAL A 25 -4.57 14.14 7.41
N LEU A 26 -4.23 13.75 6.18
CA LEU A 26 -4.91 14.22 4.97
C LEU A 26 -6.36 13.72 4.92
N ALA A 27 -6.60 12.47 5.32
CA ALA A 27 -7.95 11.91 5.45
C ALA A 27 -8.79 12.71 6.45
N TRP A 28 -8.21 13.08 7.60
CA TRP A 28 -8.88 13.88 8.62
C TRP A 28 -9.18 15.31 8.13
N ILE A 29 -8.21 15.98 7.49
CA ILE A 29 -8.40 17.32 6.91
C ILE A 29 -9.52 17.28 5.88
N GLN A 30 -9.53 16.29 4.98
CA GLN A 30 -10.58 16.19 3.97
C GLN A 30 -11.95 15.92 4.59
N TRP A 31 -12.03 15.06 5.61
CA TRP A 31 -13.27 14.82 6.33
C TRP A 31 -13.78 16.07 7.05
N ARG A 32 -12.89 16.84 7.69
CA ARG A 32 -13.22 18.13 8.32
C ARG A 32 -13.73 19.13 7.29
N ASN A 33 -13.03 19.29 6.17
CA ASN A 33 -13.43 20.21 5.11
C ASN A 33 -14.79 19.83 4.51
N ARG A 34 -15.05 18.53 4.31
CA ARG A 34 -16.36 18.06 3.83
C ARG A 34 -17.51 18.39 4.79
N ARG A 35 -17.26 18.43 6.09
CA ARG A 35 -18.26 18.87 7.09
C ARG A 35 -18.42 20.40 7.14
N ALA A 36 -17.37 21.14 6.81
CA ALA A 36 -17.40 22.60 6.76
C ALA A 36 -18.04 23.15 5.48
N LEU A 37 -18.15 22.35 4.42
CA LEU A 37 -18.87 22.71 3.20
C LEU A 37 -20.34 23.00 3.53
N ARG A 38 -20.74 24.25 3.32
CA ARG A 38 -22.15 24.65 3.42
C ARG A 38 -22.92 24.01 2.26
N PRO A 39 -24.06 23.36 2.51
CA PRO A 39 -24.86 22.79 1.45
C PRO A 39 -25.28 23.91 0.49
N ALA A 40 -25.10 23.68 -0.82
CA ALA A 40 -25.41 24.65 -1.87
C ALA A 40 -26.91 25.03 -1.91
N PHE A 41 -27.77 24.15 -1.39
CA PHE A 41 -29.20 24.39 -1.23
C PHE A 41 -29.63 24.07 0.21
N ARG A 42 -30.40 24.99 0.80
CA ARG A 42 -31.09 24.77 2.08
C ARG A 42 -32.51 24.31 1.76
N VAL A 43 -32.90 23.16 2.32
CA VAL A 43 -34.26 22.62 2.20
C VAL A 43 -34.98 22.74 3.54
N SER A 44 -36.26 23.10 3.51
CA SER A 44 -37.05 23.37 4.71
C SER A 44 -37.35 22.11 5.53
N THR A 45 -37.42 20.94 4.89
CA THR A 45 -37.73 19.67 5.56
C THR A 45 -36.92 18.51 4.96
N ALA A 46 -36.13 17.82 5.78
CA ALA A 46 -35.36 16.63 5.38
C ALA A 46 -36.09 15.30 5.67
N ALA A 47 -37.30 15.36 6.23
CA ALA A 47 -38.06 14.19 6.71
C ALA A 47 -38.37 13.14 5.63
N VAL A 48 -38.52 13.57 4.36
CA VAL A 48 -38.79 12.68 3.23
C VAL A 48 -37.57 11.81 2.87
N PHE A 49 -36.35 12.22 3.23
CA PHE A 49 -35.11 11.51 2.91
C PHE A 49 -34.63 10.55 4.01
N ARG A 50 -35.52 10.14 4.93
CA ARG A 50 -35.16 9.33 6.10
C ARG A 50 -34.79 7.88 5.77
N VAL A 51 -35.28 7.36 4.64
CA VAL A 51 -35.00 5.99 4.19
C VAL A 51 -33.56 5.92 3.66
N ARG A 52 -32.67 5.29 4.43
CA ARG A 52 -31.29 5.04 4.03
C ARG A 52 -31.19 3.73 3.23
N THR A 53 -30.93 3.85 1.94
CA THR A 53 -30.60 2.73 1.06
C THR A 53 -29.20 2.19 1.33
N LEU A 54 -28.93 0.93 0.95
CA LEU A 54 -27.58 0.34 1.01
C LEU A 54 -26.55 1.20 0.29
N ARG A 55 -26.92 1.78 -0.87
CA ARG A 55 -26.07 2.69 -1.64
C ARG A 55 -25.63 3.92 -0.82
N GLN A 56 -26.54 4.50 -0.02
CA GLN A 56 -26.20 5.64 0.84
C GLN A 56 -25.28 5.24 2.00
N LYS A 57 -25.40 4.02 2.53
CA LYS A 57 -24.47 3.48 3.54
C LYS A 57 -23.07 3.26 2.96
N LEU A 58 -22.98 2.77 1.72
CA LEU A 58 -21.71 2.48 1.02
C LEU A 58 -21.09 3.72 0.37
N MET A 59 -21.72 4.89 0.43
CA MET A 59 -21.22 6.09 -0.24
C MET A 59 -19.86 6.57 0.32
N GLY A 60 -19.51 6.20 1.56
CA GLY A 60 -18.19 6.45 2.15
C GLY A 60 -17.11 5.44 1.76
N LEU A 61 -17.50 4.29 1.20
CA LEU A 61 -16.61 3.17 0.91
C LEU A 61 -15.53 3.52 -0.13
N PRO A 62 -15.83 4.23 -1.24
CA PRO A 62 -14.81 4.63 -2.20
C PRO A 62 -13.75 5.56 -1.59
N GLY A 63 -14.14 6.43 -0.65
CA GLY A 63 -13.21 7.30 0.06
C GLY A 63 -12.23 6.52 0.93
N LEU A 64 -12.72 5.48 1.61
CA LEU A 64 -11.86 4.58 2.39
C LEU A 64 -10.87 3.81 1.49
N PHE A 65 -11.36 3.26 0.38
CA PHE A 65 -10.51 2.55 -0.58
C PHE A 65 -9.45 3.45 -1.21
N HIS A 66 -9.74 4.73 -1.44
CA HIS A 66 -8.76 5.68 -1.94
C HIS A 66 -7.58 5.86 -0.97
N TRP A 67 -7.85 6.01 0.33
CA TRP A 67 -6.81 6.14 1.35
C TRP A 67 -6.03 4.84 1.57
N LEU A 68 -6.72 3.69 1.52
CA LEU A 68 -6.08 2.37 1.55
C LEU A 68 -5.15 2.16 0.35
N ALA A 69 -5.60 2.52 -0.85
CA ALA A 69 -4.79 2.43 -2.06
C ALA A 69 -3.53 3.30 -1.95
N LEU A 70 -3.66 4.53 -1.46
CA LEU A 70 -2.52 5.41 -1.22
C LEU A 70 -1.53 4.81 -0.22
N ALA A 71 -2.02 4.25 0.89
CA ALA A 71 -1.19 3.55 1.87
C ALA A 71 -0.44 2.36 1.24
N CYS A 72 -1.12 1.54 0.44
CA CYS A 72 -0.50 0.42 -0.28
C CYS A 72 0.60 0.88 -1.25
N ILE A 73 0.37 1.98 -1.98
CA ILE A 73 1.36 2.56 -2.89
C ILE A 73 2.61 3.01 -2.11
N ILE A 74 2.44 3.68 -0.96
CA ILE A 74 3.55 4.11 -0.11
C ILE A 74 4.37 2.90 0.38
N VAL A 75 3.69 1.84 0.83
CA VAL A 75 4.36 0.59 1.26
C VAL A 75 5.10 -0.07 0.10
N ALA A 76 4.49 -0.13 -1.09
CA ALA A 76 5.14 -0.67 -2.28
C ALA A 76 6.38 0.15 -2.69
N LEU A 77 6.30 1.48 -2.59
CA LEU A 77 7.42 2.38 -2.85
C LEU A 77 8.56 2.19 -1.83
N ALA A 78 8.26 1.88 -0.57
CA ALA A 78 9.27 1.54 0.43
C ALA A 78 10.05 0.24 0.08
N ARG A 79 9.54 -0.56 -0.87
CA ARG A 79 10.13 -1.78 -1.43
C ARG A 79 10.47 -2.78 -0.31
N PRO A 80 9.47 -3.50 0.23
CA PRO A 80 9.70 -4.56 1.19
C PRO A 80 10.55 -5.66 0.56
N GLN A 81 11.57 -6.10 1.28
CA GLN A 81 12.51 -7.14 0.89
C GLN A 81 12.66 -8.12 2.04
N ILE A 82 12.52 -9.41 1.74
CA ILE A 82 12.80 -10.47 2.70
C ILE A 82 14.29 -10.76 2.62
N LYS A 83 15.02 -10.53 3.70
CA LYS A 83 16.42 -10.94 3.81
C LYS A 83 16.45 -12.36 4.33
N ASP A 84 16.78 -13.29 3.44
CA ASP A 84 17.04 -14.66 3.86
C ASP A 84 18.44 -14.70 4.51
N VAL A 85 18.48 -14.68 5.85
CA VAL A 85 19.73 -14.68 6.64
C VAL A 85 20.21 -16.11 6.89
N GLN A 86 19.80 -17.06 6.03
CA GLN A 86 20.33 -18.41 6.09
C GLN A 86 21.83 -18.36 5.81
N SER A 87 22.59 -18.52 6.89
CA SER A 87 24.04 -18.70 6.92
C SER A 87 24.89 -17.49 6.57
N ARG A 88 25.12 -16.62 7.56
CA ARG A 88 26.42 -15.92 7.66
C ARG A 88 27.50 -16.95 8.03
N ASN A 89 27.85 -17.86 7.12
CA ASN A 89 29.10 -18.60 7.22
C ASN A 89 30.23 -17.59 7.02
N LYS A 90 30.79 -17.14 8.15
CA LYS A 90 31.92 -16.22 8.17
C LYS A 90 33.16 -16.96 7.66
N GLY A 91 33.60 -16.63 6.45
CA GLY A 91 35.00 -16.79 6.06
C GLY A 91 35.39 -18.04 5.27
N GLU A 92 34.45 -18.71 4.60
CA GLU A 92 34.82 -19.71 3.58
C GLU A 92 34.85 -19.05 2.21
N GLY A 93 35.95 -19.24 1.46
CA GLY A 93 36.03 -18.82 0.06
C GLY A 93 34.99 -19.59 -0.76
N ILE A 94 34.07 -18.88 -1.41
CA ILE A 94 33.06 -19.50 -2.26
C ILE A 94 33.59 -19.62 -3.70
N ALA A 95 33.49 -20.82 -4.29
CA ALA A 95 33.68 -21.01 -5.71
C ALA A 95 32.32 -20.83 -6.41
N ILE A 96 32.17 -19.73 -7.14
CA ILE A 96 30.95 -19.46 -7.92
C ILE A 96 31.18 -19.98 -9.34
N VAL A 97 30.47 -21.05 -9.71
CA VAL A 97 30.43 -21.53 -11.10
C VAL A 97 29.17 -20.97 -11.75
N LEU A 98 29.35 -20.17 -12.80
CA LEU A 98 28.26 -19.61 -13.59
C LEU A 98 28.02 -20.50 -14.81
N CYS A 99 26.93 -21.27 -14.79
CA CYS A 99 26.47 -22.02 -15.96
C CYS A 99 25.47 -21.17 -16.73
N LEU A 100 25.88 -20.64 -17.89
CA LEU A 100 25.00 -19.90 -18.79
C LEU A 100 24.47 -20.86 -19.86
N ASP A 101 23.15 -20.95 -19.98
CA ASP A 101 22.53 -21.69 -21.08
C ASP A 101 22.65 -20.88 -22.38
N VAL A 102 23.04 -21.55 -23.46
CA VAL A 102 23.17 -21.00 -24.82
C VAL A 102 22.21 -21.67 -25.80
N SER A 103 21.20 -22.38 -25.30
CA SER A 103 20.17 -23.00 -26.11
C SER A 103 19.32 -21.96 -26.87
N GLY A 104 18.71 -22.37 -27.98
CA GLY A 104 17.94 -21.47 -28.84
C GLY A 104 16.73 -20.81 -28.17
N SER A 105 16.23 -21.35 -27.05
CA SER A 105 15.17 -20.71 -26.25
C SER A 105 15.63 -19.43 -25.57
N MET A 106 16.93 -19.30 -25.26
CA MET A 106 17.51 -18.08 -24.69
C MET A 106 17.55 -16.91 -25.70
N LEU A 107 17.32 -17.18 -26.99
CA LEU A 107 17.14 -16.16 -28.03
C LEU A 107 15.68 -15.71 -28.20
N SER A 108 14.75 -16.25 -27.41
CA SER A 108 13.35 -15.81 -27.45
C SER A 108 13.22 -14.40 -26.88
N GLN A 109 12.38 -13.59 -27.52
CA GLN A 109 12.07 -12.24 -27.07
C GLN A 109 10.91 -12.31 -26.06
N ASP A 110 11.18 -11.91 -24.82
CA ASP A 110 10.12 -11.66 -23.84
C ASP A 110 9.41 -10.36 -24.22
N PHE A 111 8.16 -10.47 -24.68
CA PHE A 111 7.29 -9.34 -25.03
C PHE A 111 6.44 -8.90 -23.83
#